data_AF-A0AAJ5ZV49-F1
#
_entry.id   AF-A0AAJ5ZV49-F1
#
_cell.length_a   1.000
_cell.length_b   1.000
_cell.length_c   1.000
_cell.angle_alpha   90.00
_cell.angle_beta   90.00
_cell.angle_gamma   90.00
#
_symmetry.space_group_name_H-M   'P 1'
#
loop_
_entity.id
_entity.type
_entity.pdbx_description
1 polymer ?
#
loop_
_entity_poly.entity_id
_entity_poly.type
_entity_poly.pdbx_seq_one_letter_code
_entity_poly.pdbx_strand_id
1 'polypeptide(L)'
;MKRAVMGTIKVIPVDIFKMPRGITLTNFGYQTITIGQLDYSLRFPIVTPDAIVEIKDRLRHNQAAYLSHLTVAEIISKIDQAVNLWTHPDYPQRRLAMKLLPQITGYNAETVELEIKRFIRVFRKKELMRFVDSELDQPEILDDFHPQKSGSMTKAFGPETTFHVFSGNIPGLQIWSLIMATIVKSASLGKTSMSEPLFPVLFAQSLAEVSPELADCLAILPWKGGTMNLEEAATSATDATIVYGSDKAVDAIKELVPKSKIFLHYGYKISFSMIGREVLTPEYYLQTVKQAIEDVAVYDQQSCLSAQTIFVEKGGSTSPMNVAKLLASELANYQLKRPRAELTNEQAAAVVRLRNDYQLKALNDSDVQVFSSDGNTDWTVVYHAHPGFVNSPLNRTIHVYAIDELEQVPEYLQPFKQYLQSCGLAVKPTRLFSLANQLGRAGINRISALGEMTRAKPGWHHDGHFNLLDLLRFIDVEQNTERAAEKFDPDVE
;
A
#
# COMPACT_ATOMS: atom_id res chain seq x y z
N MET A 1 -31.61 -26.47 37.42
CA MET A 1 -30.17 -26.26 37.11
C MET A 1 -29.78 -27.11 35.90
N LYS A 2 -29.85 -26.57 34.68
CA LYS A 2 -29.22 -27.21 33.51
C LYS A 2 -27.75 -26.80 33.52
N ARG A 3 -26.84 -27.75 33.78
CA ARG A 3 -25.40 -27.56 33.58
C ARG A 3 -25.18 -27.22 32.11
N ALA A 4 -24.76 -26.00 31.83
CA ALA A 4 -24.18 -25.66 30.54
C ALA A 4 -22.91 -26.51 30.38
N VAL A 5 -22.93 -27.43 29.41
CA VAL A 5 -21.73 -28.13 28.97
C VAL A 5 -20.87 -27.06 28.30
N MET A 6 -19.86 -26.55 29.01
CA MET A 6 -18.79 -25.77 28.40
C MET A 6 -18.07 -26.71 27.44
N GLY A 7 -18.42 -26.65 26.16
CA GLY A 7 -17.69 -27.37 25.10
C GLY A 7 -16.22 -26.95 25.14
N THR A 8 -15.32 -27.91 25.04
CA THR A 8 -13.87 -27.68 25.02
C THR A 8 -13.53 -26.79 23.82
N ILE A 9 -13.08 -25.56 24.09
CA ILE A 9 -12.65 -24.64 23.03
C ILE A 9 -11.39 -25.22 22.38
N LYS A 10 -11.42 -25.42 21.06
CA LYS A 10 -10.27 -25.95 20.33
C LYS A 10 -9.33 -24.79 20.00
N VAL A 11 -8.11 -24.87 20.50
CA VAL A 11 -7.04 -23.89 20.22
C VAL A 11 -6.31 -24.28 18.92
N ILE A 12 -6.19 -23.35 18.00
CA ILE A 12 -5.50 -23.47 16.72
C ILE A 12 -4.30 -22.50 16.73
N PRO A 13 -3.06 -22.99 16.74
CA PRO A 13 -1.89 -22.12 16.66
C PRO A 13 -1.76 -21.53 15.25
N VAL A 14 -1.43 -20.24 15.17
CA VAL A 14 -1.16 -19.54 13.90
C VAL A 14 0.08 -18.69 14.09
N ASP A 15 1.11 -18.94 13.28
CA ASP A 15 2.28 -18.08 13.26
C ASP A 15 1.99 -16.84 12.44
N ILE A 16 2.15 -15.67 13.07
CA ILE A 16 2.12 -14.36 12.41
C ILE A 16 3.54 -13.85 12.14
N PHE A 17 4.46 -14.79 11.90
CA PHE A 17 5.84 -14.54 11.49
C PHE A 17 6.35 -15.62 10.52
N LYS A 18 7.37 -15.29 9.74
CA LYS A 18 8.14 -16.20 8.88
C LYS A 18 9.62 -16.01 9.17
N MET A 19 10.34 -17.08 9.46
CA MET A 19 11.80 -17.07 9.56
C MET A 19 12.43 -17.92 8.46
N PRO A 20 13.66 -17.61 8.03
CA PRO A 20 14.47 -18.53 7.25
C PRO A 20 14.67 -19.86 8.00
N ARG A 21 14.71 -20.98 7.28
CA ARG A 21 15.11 -22.26 7.86
C ARG A 21 16.48 -22.13 8.54
N GLY A 22 16.64 -22.73 9.71
CA GLY A 22 17.87 -22.71 10.50
C GLY A 22 17.96 -21.60 11.55
N ILE A 23 17.07 -20.59 11.52
CA ILE A 23 16.89 -19.67 12.65
C ILE A 23 15.95 -20.31 13.67
N THR A 24 16.41 -20.41 14.92
CA THR A 24 15.59 -20.94 16.03
C THR A 24 15.28 -19.84 17.02
N LEU A 25 13.99 -19.58 17.24
CA LEU A 25 13.52 -18.62 18.23
C LEU A 25 12.90 -19.39 19.41
N THR A 26 13.19 -18.94 20.63
CA THR A 26 12.80 -19.65 21.86
C THR A 26 11.76 -18.89 22.69
N ASN A 27 11.60 -17.59 22.46
CA ASN A 27 10.69 -16.73 23.21
C ASN A 27 9.55 -16.20 22.32
N PHE A 28 8.31 -16.37 22.78
CA PHE A 28 7.12 -16.05 22.00
C PHE A 28 6.05 -15.34 22.85
N GLY A 29 5.42 -14.35 22.24
CA GLY A 29 4.15 -13.79 22.69
C GLY A 29 2.97 -14.45 21.96
N TYR A 30 1.79 -14.30 22.55
CA TYR A 30 0.54 -14.85 22.01
C TYR A 30 -0.59 -13.82 22.08
N GLN A 31 -1.41 -13.78 21.03
CA GLN A 31 -2.69 -13.08 21.02
C GLN A 31 -3.79 -14.05 20.60
N THR A 32 -4.96 -13.98 21.24
CA THR A 32 -6.06 -14.90 20.95
C THR A 32 -7.16 -14.18 20.17
N ILE A 33 -7.60 -14.80 19.08
CA ILE A 33 -8.80 -14.42 18.34
C ILE A 33 -9.81 -15.55 18.44
N THR A 34 -10.96 -15.28 19.08
CA THR A 34 -12.04 -16.26 19.24
C THR A 34 -13.06 -16.09 18.12
N ILE A 35 -13.33 -17.16 17.37
CA ILE A 35 -14.34 -17.20 16.31
C ILE A 35 -15.22 -18.42 16.51
N GLY A 36 -16.44 -18.22 17.00
CA GLY A 36 -17.35 -19.32 17.35
C GLY A 36 -16.78 -20.16 18.51
N GLN A 37 -16.54 -21.45 18.27
CA GLN A 37 -15.97 -22.39 19.26
C GLN A 37 -14.46 -22.66 19.06
N LEU A 38 -13.78 -21.81 18.28
CA LEU A 38 -12.37 -21.94 17.95
C LEU A 38 -11.60 -20.73 18.46
N ASP A 39 -10.52 -21.00 19.18
CA ASP A 39 -9.53 -19.98 19.57
C ASP A 39 -8.33 -20.07 18.64
N TYR A 40 -8.04 -18.99 17.93
CA TYR A 40 -6.83 -18.85 17.14
C TYR A 40 -5.76 -18.17 17.98
N SER A 41 -4.72 -18.91 18.34
CA SER A 41 -3.59 -18.38 19.11
C SER A 41 -2.51 -17.89 18.14
N LEU A 42 -2.50 -16.59 17.90
CA LEU A 42 -1.52 -15.90 17.07
C LEU A 42 -0.19 -15.82 17.83
N ARG A 43 0.80 -16.59 17.38
CA ARG A 43 2.14 -16.65 17.96
C ARG A 43 3.08 -15.70 17.21
N PHE A 44 3.86 -14.92 17.95
CA PHE A 44 4.90 -14.04 17.40
C PHE A 44 6.15 -14.07 18.28
N PRO A 45 7.35 -13.92 17.69
CA PRO A 45 8.59 -14.00 18.46
C PRO A 45 8.85 -12.70 19.24
N ILE A 46 9.50 -12.84 20.39
CA ILE A 46 10.06 -11.73 21.15
C ILE A 46 11.57 -11.76 20.91
N VAL A 47 12.06 -10.82 20.09
CA VAL A 47 13.45 -10.80 19.59
C VAL A 47 14.31 -9.76 20.30
N THR A 48 15.62 -10.00 20.29
CA THR A 48 16.66 -9.08 20.75
C THR A 48 17.36 -8.43 19.55
N PRO A 49 18.11 -7.33 19.75
CA PRO A 49 18.96 -6.75 18.70
C PRO A 49 19.92 -7.78 18.08
N ASP A 50 20.54 -8.64 18.89
CA ASP A 50 21.45 -9.68 18.39
C ASP A 50 20.74 -10.68 17.47
N ALA A 51 19.51 -11.07 17.82
CA ALA A 51 18.70 -11.95 16.97
C ALA A 51 18.37 -11.28 15.62
N ILE A 52 18.16 -9.96 15.58
CA ILE A 52 17.96 -9.23 14.32
C ILE A 52 19.21 -9.31 13.42
N VAL A 53 20.40 -9.17 14.02
CA VAL A 53 21.67 -9.29 13.28
C VAL A 53 21.87 -10.72 12.76
N GLU A 54 21.60 -11.73 13.58
CA GLU A 54 21.67 -13.15 13.18
C GLU A 54 20.70 -13.46 12.03
N ILE A 55 19.45 -13.00 12.13
CA ILE A 55 18.45 -13.14 11.07
C ILE A 55 18.95 -12.49 9.78
N LYS A 56 19.49 -11.25 9.86
CA LYS A 56 20.05 -10.55 8.70
C LYS A 56 21.21 -11.33 8.08
N ASP A 57 22.15 -11.84 8.88
CA ASP A 57 23.28 -12.62 8.36
C ASP A 57 22.81 -13.87 7.63
N ARG A 58 21.79 -14.54 8.16
CA ARG A 58 21.18 -15.69 7.48
C ARG A 58 20.49 -15.29 6.18
N LEU A 59 19.78 -14.16 6.16
CA LEU A 59 19.15 -13.62 4.95
C LEU A 59 20.19 -13.32 3.87
N ARG A 60 21.29 -12.64 4.23
CA ARG A 60 22.40 -12.33 3.33
C ARG A 60 23.02 -13.61 2.74
N HIS A 61 23.26 -14.60 3.59
CA HIS A 61 23.76 -15.91 3.15
C HIS A 61 22.81 -16.58 2.15
N ASN A 62 21.52 -16.67 2.47
CA ASN A 62 20.53 -17.28 1.58
C ASN A 62 20.37 -16.51 0.26
N GLN A 63 20.46 -15.17 0.30
CA GLN A 63 20.45 -14.33 -0.89
C GLN A 63 21.60 -14.67 -1.82
N ALA A 64 22.82 -14.68 -1.29
CA ALA A 64 24.03 -14.96 -2.07
C ALA A 64 24.09 -16.42 -2.57
N ALA A 65 23.51 -17.36 -1.82
CA ALA A 65 23.49 -18.77 -2.18
C ALA A 65 22.39 -19.15 -3.19
N TYR A 66 21.35 -18.33 -3.36
CA TYR A 66 20.20 -18.68 -4.18
C TYR A 66 19.62 -17.51 -4.98
N LEU A 67 19.11 -16.48 -4.31
CA LEU A 67 18.36 -15.40 -4.97
C LEU A 67 19.21 -14.61 -5.97
N SER A 68 20.47 -14.34 -5.67
CA SER A 68 21.40 -13.63 -6.58
C SER A 68 21.63 -14.36 -7.91
N HIS A 69 21.44 -15.68 -7.94
CA HIS A 69 21.67 -16.53 -9.11
C HIS A 69 20.44 -16.72 -9.98
N LEU A 70 19.25 -16.34 -9.50
CA LEU A 70 18.04 -16.44 -10.30
C LEU A 70 18.00 -15.32 -11.34
N THR A 71 17.49 -15.64 -12.52
CA THR A 71 17.07 -14.63 -13.49
C THR A 71 15.82 -13.89 -13.00
N VAL A 72 15.61 -12.65 -13.45
CA VAL A 72 14.38 -11.90 -13.13
C VAL A 72 13.13 -12.65 -13.60
N ALA A 73 13.22 -13.35 -14.73
CA ALA A 73 12.15 -14.19 -15.25
C ALA A 73 11.81 -15.38 -14.35
N GLU A 74 12.81 -16.03 -13.75
CA GLU A 74 12.61 -17.11 -12.78
C GLU A 74 11.99 -16.61 -11.48
N ILE A 75 12.42 -15.45 -10.98
CA ILE A 75 11.84 -14.78 -9.81
C ILE A 75 10.35 -14.52 -10.05
N ILE A 76 10.01 -13.88 -11.16
CA ILE A 76 8.62 -13.60 -11.55
C ILE A 76 7.81 -14.89 -11.68
N SER A 77 8.37 -15.95 -12.27
CA SER A 77 7.71 -17.24 -12.43
C SER A 77 7.36 -17.89 -11.09
N LYS A 78 8.28 -17.85 -10.11
CA LYS A 78 8.05 -18.38 -8.76
C LYS A 78 6.99 -17.59 -8.01
N ILE A 79 7.01 -16.25 -8.13
CA ILE A 79 5.98 -15.39 -7.54
C ILE A 79 4.60 -15.68 -8.16
N ASP A 80 4.51 -15.82 -9.50
CA ASP A 80 3.25 -16.13 -10.18
C ASP A 80 2.67 -17.49 -9.76
N GLN A 81 3.52 -18.50 -9.58
CA GLN A 81 3.08 -19.81 -9.06
C GLN A 81 2.47 -19.68 -7.66
N ALA A 82 3.11 -18.91 -6.75
CA ALA A 82 2.56 -18.66 -5.42
C ALA A 82 1.23 -17.90 -5.52
N VAL A 83 1.15 -16.84 -6.34
CA VAL A 83 -0.07 -16.06 -6.61
C VAL A 83 -1.20 -16.93 -7.15
N ASN A 84 -0.90 -17.92 -8.01
CA ASN A 84 -1.89 -18.81 -8.58
C ASN A 84 -2.56 -19.70 -7.52
N LEU A 85 -1.85 -20.12 -6.46
CA LEU A 85 -2.44 -20.84 -5.32
C LEU A 85 -3.60 -20.03 -4.70
N TRP A 86 -3.41 -18.73 -4.52
CA TRP A 86 -4.43 -17.83 -3.97
C TRP A 86 -5.65 -17.64 -4.88
N THR A 87 -5.58 -18.00 -6.15
CA THR A 87 -6.74 -17.93 -7.04
C THR A 87 -7.77 -19.03 -6.73
N HIS A 88 -7.34 -20.13 -6.09
CA HIS A 88 -8.20 -21.23 -5.67
C HIS A 88 -8.90 -20.93 -4.33
N PRO A 89 -10.24 -20.97 -4.27
CA PRO A 89 -10.99 -20.66 -3.04
C PRO A 89 -10.66 -21.55 -1.84
N ASP A 90 -10.33 -22.81 -2.09
CA ASP A 90 -10.08 -23.80 -1.03
C ASP A 90 -8.64 -23.83 -0.51
N TYR A 91 -7.74 -23.02 -1.11
CA TYR A 91 -6.34 -22.95 -0.69
C TYR A 91 -6.25 -22.61 0.81
N PRO A 92 -5.57 -23.43 1.65
CA PRO A 92 -5.64 -23.30 3.11
C PRO A 92 -5.28 -21.92 3.65
N GLN A 93 -4.21 -21.31 3.15
CA GLN A 93 -3.75 -19.99 3.56
C GLN A 93 -4.74 -18.91 3.15
N ARG A 94 -5.37 -19.04 1.97
CA ARG A 94 -6.46 -18.14 1.58
C ARG A 94 -7.65 -18.27 2.53
N ARG A 95 -8.11 -19.48 2.84
CA ARG A 95 -9.22 -19.68 3.79
C ARG A 95 -8.90 -19.12 5.17
N LEU A 96 -7.67 -19.29 5.63
CA LEU A 96 -7.20 -18.72 6.89
C LEU A 96 -7.21 -17.19 6.86
N ALA A 97 -6.71 -16.57 5.78
CA ALA A 97 -6.75 -15.13 5.58
C ALA A 97 -8.19 -14.58 5.60
N MET A 98 -9.11 -15.19 4.84
CA MET A 98 -10.53 -14.75 4.79
C MET A 98 -11.22 -14.84 6.15
N LYS A 99 -10.76 -15.75 7.01
CA LYS A 99 -11.30 -15.92 8.36
C LYS A 99 -10.71 -14.93 9.36
N LEU A 100 -9.38 -14.75 9.34
CA LEU A 100 -8.68 -14.01 10.39
C LEU A 100 -8.49 -12.53 10.08
N LEU A 101 -8.25 -12.15 8.82
CA LEU A 101 -8.02 -10.74 8.48
C LEU A 101 -9.19 -9.83 8.88
N PRO A 102 -10.47 -10.19 8.69
CA PRO A 102 -11.58 -9.35 9.16
C PRO A 102 -11.56 -9.13 10.67
N GLN A 103 -11.14 -10.14 11.44
CA GLN A 103 -11.06 -10.05 12.90
C GLN A 103 -9.82 -9.27 13.39
N ILE A 104 -8.70 -9.40 12.67
CA ILE A 104 -7.44 -8.69 12.97
C ILE A 104 -7.57 -7.20 12.65
N THR A 105 -8.19 -6.89 11.51
CA THR A 105 -8.16 -5.54 10.91
C THR A 105 -9.45 -4.76 11.16
N GLY A 106 -10.53 -5.44 11.56
CA GLY A 106 -11.86 -4.86 11.71
C GLY A 106 -12.60 -4.65 10.39
N TYR A 107 -11.96 -4.83 9.24
CA TYR A 107 -12.62 -4.66 7.94
C TYR A 107 -13.71 -5.71 7.72
N ASN A 108 -14.79 -5.26 7.07
CA ASN A 108 -15.86 -6.15 6.63
C ASN A 108 -15.30 -7.33 5.79
N ALA A 109 -15.79 -8.54 6.06
CA ALA A 109 -15.28 -9.77 5.46
C ALA A 109 -15.41 -9.81 3.93
N GLU A 110 -16.51 -9.30 3.37
CA GLU A 110 -16.68 -9.23 1.91
C GLU A 110 -15.71 -8.25 1.27
N THR A 111 -15.42 -7.14 1.95
CA THR A 111 -14.42 -6.15 1.51
C THR A 111 -13.04 -6.77 1.50
N VAL A 112 -12.63 -7.43 2.59
CA VAL A 112 -11.36 -8.17 2.64
C VAL A 112 -11.29 -9.20 1.52
N GLU A 113 -12.33 -10.00 1.34
CA GLU A 113 -12.35 -11.03 0.31
C GLU A 113 -12.22 -10.46 -1.11
N LEU A 114 -13.00 -9.43 -1.43
CA LEU A 114 -12.97 -8.79 -2.73
C LEU A 114 -11.61 -8.15 -3.00
N GLU A 115 -11.09 -7.41 -2.04
CA GLU A 115 -9.88 -6.62 -2.24
C GLU A 115 -8.62 -7.50 -2.24
N ILE A 116 -8.51 -8.51 -1.37
CA ILE A 116 -7.42 -9.49 -1.44
C ILE A 116 -7.45 -10.26 -2.77
N LYS A 117 -8.64 -10.66 -3.26
CA LYS A 117 -8.77 -11.29 -4.59
C LYS A 117 -8.25 -10.37 -5.69
N ARG A 118 -8.58 -9.09 -5.65
CA ARG A 118 -8.12 -8.12 -6.66
C ARG A 118 -6.61 -7.91 -6.55
N PHE A 119 -6.14 -7.61 -5.35
CA PHE A 119 -4.76 -7.26 -5.07
C PHE A 119 -3.78 -8.37 -5.44
N ILE A 120 -4.06 -9.63 -5.08
CA ILE A 120 -3.14 -10.73 -5.39
C ILE A 120 -2.94 -10.93 -6.90
N ARG A 121 -3.94 -10.58 -7.72
CA ARG A 121 -3.87 -10.71 -9.20
C ARG A 121 -2.98 -9.65 -9.85
N VAL A 122 -2.63 -8.58 -9.13
CA VAL A 122 -1.68 -7.56 -9.57
C VAL A 122 -0.26 -8.15 -9.66
N PHE A 123 0.01 -9.26 -8.97
CA PHE A 123 1.30 -9.95 -8.97
C PHE A 123 1.37 -11.16 -9.91
N ARG A 124 0.40 -11.30 -10.84
CA ARG A 124 0.50 -12.31 -11.89
C ARG A 124 1.68 -12.01 -12.81
N LYS A 125 2.27 -13.05 -13.41
CA LYS A 125 3.43 -12.98 -14.30
C LYS A 125 3.34 -11.83 -15.31
N LYS A 126 2.22 -11.73 -16.02
CA LYS A 126 2.01 -10.67 -17.03
C LYS A 126 2.04 -9.25 -16.46
N GLU A 127 1.59 -9.07 -15.22
CA GLU A 127 1.52 -7.76 -14.57
C GLU A 127 2.88 -7.40 -13.95
N LEU A 128 3.59 -8.39 -13.40
CA LEU A 128 4.98 -8.23 -12.95
C LEU A 128 5.94 -7.95 -14.12
N MET A 129 5.78 -8.63 -15.26
CA MET A 129 6.58 -8.32 -16.45
C MET A 129 6.36 -6.87 -16.91
N ARG A 130 5.11 -6.40 -16.94
CA ARG A 130 4.81 -4.99 -17.24
C ARG A 130 5.40 -4.03 -16.22
N PHE A 131 5.40 -4.42 -14.94
CA PHE A 131 6.01 -3.62 -13.90
C PHE A 131 7.50 -3.47 -14.14
N VAL A 132 8.24 -4.57 -14.34
CA VAL A 132 9.69 -4.49 -14.55
C VAL A 132 10.02 -3.73 -15.83
N ASP A 133 9.32 -4.02 -16.93
CA ASP A 133 9.46 -3.35 -18.23
C ASP A 133 9.16 -1.84 -18.18
N SER A 134 8.24 -1.42 -17.29
CA SER A 134 7.90 0.01 -17.16
C SER A 134 8.99 0.87 -16.53
N GLU A 135 9.94 0.25 -15.81
CA GLU A 135 11.06 0.97 -15.18
C GLU A 135 12.41 0.57 -15.77
N LEU A 136 12.53 -0.63 -16.34
CA LEU A 136 13.74 -1.17 -16.94
C LEU A 136 13.45 -1.54 -18.40
N ASP A 137 13.90 -0.70 -19.34
CA ASP A 137 13.78 -0.95 -20.79
C ASP A 137 14.35 -2.32 -21.23
N GLN A 138 15.28 -2.88 -20.45
CA GLN A 138 15.85 -4.23 -20.62
C GLN A 138 15.99 -4.88 -19.24
N PRO A 139 14.96 -5.61 -18.75
CA PRO A 139 14.96 -6.24 -17.43
C PRO A 139 16.15 -7.17 -17.17
N GLU A 140 16.71 -7.77 -18.23
CA GLU A 140 17.82 -8.71 -18.18
C GLU A 140 19.14 -8.05 -17.70
N ILE A 141 19.22 -6.72 -17.62
CA ILE A 141 20.34 -6.02 -16.98
C ILE A 141 20.49 -6.38 -15.49
N LEU A 142 19.43 -6.92 -14.87
CA LEU A 142 19.48 -7.48 -13.51
C LEU A 142 20.18 -8.84 -13.47
N ASP A 143 20.30 -9.52 -14.61
CA ASP A 143 20.80 -10.88 -14.75
C ASP A 143 22.25 -10.89 -15.22
N ASP A 144 22.57 -10.12 -16.27
CA ASP A 144 23.93 -10.02 -16.80
C ASP A 144 24.26 -8.64 -17.40
N PHE A 145 25.47 -8.49 -17.94
CA PHE A 145 25.87 -7.33 -18.71
C PHE A 145 25.12 -7.27 -20.05
N HIS A 146 24.48 -6.14 -20.31
CA HIS A 146 23.69 -5.89 -21.53
C HIS A 146 24.19 -4.66 -22.30
N PRO A 147 24.24 -4.72 -23.64
CA PRO A 147 24.72 -3.63 -24.48
C PRO A 147 23.79 -2.42 -24.43
N GLN A 148 24.40 -1.24 -24.37
CA GLN A 148 23.72 0.06 -24.37
C GLN A 148 23.90 0.80 -25.68
N LYS A 149 22.98 1.75 -25.95
CA LYS A 149 23.04 2.62 -27.14
C LYS A 149 24.31 3.48 -27.20
N SER A 150 24.95 3.74 -26.06
CA SER A 150 26.26 4.42 -25.94
C SER A 150 27.44 3.57 -26.42
N GLY A 151 27.25 2.25 -26.60
CA GLY A 151 28.31 1.29 -26.92
C GLY A 151 28.99 0.66 -25.70
N SER A 152 28.55 0.97 -24.48
CA SER A 152 28.99 0.31 -23.24
C SER A 152 28.15 -0.95 -22.93
N MET A 153 28.65 -1.80 -22.04
CA MET A 153 27.88 -2.89 -21.44
C MET A 153 27.48 -2.51 -20.01
N THR A 154 26.22 -2.71 -19.63
CA THR A 154 25.70 -2.30 -18.32
C THR A 154 25.06 -3.47 -17.58
N LYS A 155 25.28 -3.53 -16.26
CA LYS A 155 24.59 -4.45 -15.34
C LYS A 155 24.08 -3.69 -14.12
N ALA A 156 22.91 -4.07 -13.62
CA ALA A 156 22.28 -3.50 -12.44
C ALA A 156 22.36 -4.46 -11.25
N PHE A 157 22.55 -3.90 -10.05
CA PHE A 157 22.65 -4.61 -8.78
C PHE A 157 21.72 -3.96 -7.76
N GLY A 158 20.83 -4.74 -7.16
CA GLY A 158 20.08 -4.31 -5.98
C GLY A 158 20.88 -4.49 -4.68
N PRO A 159 20.35 -4.02 -3.54
CA PRO A 159 20.91 -4.32 -2.23
C PRO A 159 20.89 -5.83 -1.97
N GLU A 160 21.85 -6.35 -1.19
CA GLU A 160 21.81 -7.76 -0.79
C GLU A 160 20.68 -8.01 0.21
N THR A 161 20.46 -7.06 1.12
CA THR A 161 19.40 -7.09 2.14
C THR A 161 18.65 -5.77 2.25
N THR A 162 17.32 -5.87 2.37
CA THR A 162 16.43 -4.71 2.56
C THR A 162 15.64 -4.88 3.85
N PHE A 163 15.67 -3.87 4.71
CA PHE A 163 14.78 -3.76 5.86
C PHE A 163 13.49 -3.04 5.46
N HIS A 164 12.35 -3.61 5.80
CA HIS A 164 11.03 -3.05 5.53
C HIS A 164 10.31 -2.74 6.82
N VAL A 165 9.78 -1.51 6.94
CA VAL A 165 8.84 -1.12 8.00
C VAL A 165 7.47 -0.98 7.36
N PHE A 166 6.59 -1.92 7.66
CA PHE A 166 5.26 -1.95 7.06
C PHE A 166 4.22 -1.18 7.89
N SER A 167 3.30 -0.51 7.20
CA SER A 167 2.04 -0.06 7.80
C SER A 167 1.07 -1.22 7.96
N GLY A 168 0.10 -1.08 8.88
CA GLY A 168 -0.94 -2.07 9.13
C GLY A 168 -2.35 -1.61 8.77
N ASN A 169 -2.48 -0.49 8.05
CA ASN A 169 -3.77 0.10 7.70
C ASN A 169 -4.44 -0.62 6.52
N ILE A 170 -3.69 -1.14 5.56
CA ILE A 170 -4.24 -1.82 4.38
C ILE A 170 -3.75 -3.27 4.33
N PRO A 171 -4.64 -4.27 4.44
CA PRO A 171 -4.24 -5.66 4.42
C PRO A 171 -3.54 -6.04 3.13
N GLY A 172 -2.35 -6.61 3.27
CA GLY A 172 -1.54 -7.14 2.18
C GLY A 172 -0.68 -6.18 1.40
N LEU A 173 -0.77 -4.86 1.63
CA LEU A 173 0.08 -3.87 0.97
C LEU A 173 1.58 -4.19 1.09
N GLN A 174 1.99 -4.85 2.17
CA GLN A 174 3.36 -5.24 2.47
C GLN A 174 3.98 -6.14 1.39
N ILE A 175 3.16 -6.96 0.70
CA ILE A 175 3.62 -7.86 -0.36
C ILE A 175 4.21 -7.06 -1.53
N TRP A 176 3.69 -5.86 -1.80
CA TRP A 176 4.24 -4.99 -2.85
C TRP A 176 5.73 -4.77 -2.64
N SER A 177 6.11 -4.33 -1.44
CA SER A 177 7.52 -4.07 -1.07
C SER A 177 8.39 -5.31 -1.05
N LEU A 178 7.86 -6.44 -0.56
CA LEU A 178 8.58 -7.71 -0.59
C LEU A 178 8.89 -8.15 -2.02
N ILE A 179 7.93 -7.99 -2.94
CA ILE A 179 8.11 -8.33 -4.36
C ILE A 179 9.10 -7.39 -5.04
N MET A 180 9.03 -6.07 -4.78
CA MET A 180 10.00 -5.10 -5.30
C MET A 180 11.44 -5.50 -4.92
N ALA A 181 11.69 -5.75 -3.63
CA ALA A 181 13.00 -6.18 -3.14
C ALA A 181 13.42 -7.53 -3.75
N THR A 182 12.50 -8.49 -3.88
CA THR A 182 12.82 -9.81 -4.45
C THR A 182 13.20 -9.70 -5.93
N ILE A 183 12.51 -8.86 -6.71
CA ILE A 183 12.80 -8.63 -8.15
C ILE A 183 14.22 -8.08 -8.34
N VAL A 184 14.64 -7.13 -7.49
CA VAL A 184 16.03 -6.59 -7.52
C VAL A 184 17.03 -7.49 -6.78
N LYS A 185 16.65 -8.74 -6.50
CA LYS A 185 17.48 -9.79 -5.89
C LYS A 185 17.94 -9.49 -4.45
N SER A 186 17.16 -8.72 -3.71
CA SER A 186 17.37 -8.44 -2.29
C SER A 186 16.59 -9.39 -1.39
N ALA A 187 17.26 -9.99 -0.41
CA ALA A 187 16.56 -10.62 0.71
C ALA A 187 15.89 -9.57 1.59
N SER A 188 14.80 -9.94 2.27
CA SER A 188 13.95 -8.99 3.00
C SER A 188 13.81 -9.35 4.48
N LEU A 189 14.13 -8.37 5.34
CA LEU A 189 13.74 -8.34 6.74
C LEU A 189 12.53 -7.42 6.88
N GLY A 190 11.35 -7.96 7.15
CA GLY A 190 10.09 -7.22 7.22
C GLY A 190 9.55 -7.11 8.64
N LYS A 191 9.42 -5.88 9.13
CA LYS A 191 8.68 -5.57 10.35
C LYS A 191 7.22 -5.31 10.02
N THR A 192 6.33 -6.16 10.53
CA THR A 192 4.88 -5.93 10.44
C THR A 192 4.34 -5.14 11.64
N SER A 193 3.23 -4.42 11.41
CA SER A 193 2.41 -3.88 12.50
C SER A 193 1.57 -5.00 13.11
N MET A 194 1.29 -4.89 14.41
CA MET A 194 0.31 -5.78 15.07
C MET A 194 -1.12 -5.57 14.55
N SER A 195 -1.41 -4.46 13.85
CA SER A 195 -2.72 -4.21 13.22
C SER A 195 -2.96 -5.09 11.99
N GLU A 196 -1.90 -5.54 11.31
CA GLU A 196 -2.00 -6.54 10.24
C GLU A 196 -0.66 -7.27 10.05
N PRO A 197 -0.41 -8.35 10.82
CA PRO A 197 0.83 -9.11 10.75
C PRO A 197 0.72 -10.41 9.93
N LEU A 198 -0.47 -10.76 9.43
CA LEU A 198 -0.79 -12.11 8.99
C LEU A 198 -0.58 -12.31 7.49
N PHE A 199 -1.12 -11.44 6.64
CA PHE A 199 -1.14 -11.64 5.20
C PHE A 199 0.25 -11.80 4.56
N PRO A 200 1.27 -10.97 4.86
CA PRO A 200 2.60 -11.17 4.29
C PRO A 200 3.23 -12.51 4.70
N VAL A 201 2.90 -13.03 5.89
CA VAL A 201 3.38 -14.34 6.36
C VAL A 201 2.70 -15.48 5.61
N LEU A 202 1.38 -15.41 5.42
CA LEU A 202 0.64 -16.39 4.62
C LEU A 202 1.12 -16.40 3.16
N PHE A 203 1.44 -15.24 2.59
CA PHE A 203 2.03 -15.16 1.26
C PHE A 203 3.42 -15.80 1.23
N ALA A 204 4.29 -15.51 2.20
CA ALA A 204 5.60 -16.15 2.28
C ALA A 204 5.52 -17.67 2.47
N GLN A 205 4.48 -18.19 3.14
CA GLN A 205 4.21 -19.63 3.22
C GLN A 205 3.84 -20.21 1.85
N SER A 206 3.00 -19.50 1.07
CA SER A 206 2.69 -19.93 -0.31
C SER A 206 3.92 -19.91 -1.21
N LEU A 207 4.85 -18.97 -0.99
CA LEU A 207 6.13 -18.96 -1.68
C LEU A 207 7.02 -20.13 -1.24
N ALA A 208 6.97 -20.54 0.03
CA ALA A 208 7.70 -21.69 0.53
C ALA A 208 7.20 -23.02 -0.06
N GLU A 209 5.92 -23.13 -0.41
CA GLU A 209 5.39 -24.30 -1.14
C GLU A 209 5.94 -24.40 -2.56
N VAL A 210 6.26 -23.26 -3.18
CA VAL A 210 6.78 -23.18 -4.56
C VAL A 210 8.31 -23.27 -4.61
N SER A 211 8.99 -22.50 -3.74
CA SER A 211 10.43 -22.40 -3.67
C SER A 211 10.85 -22.09 -2.23
N PRO A 212 11.14 -23.13 -1.42
CA PRO A 212 11.58 -22.99 -0.05
C PRO A 212 12.82 -22.09 0.11
N GLU A 213 13.76 -22.16 -0.84
CA GLU A 213 15.00 -21.37 -0.84
C GLU A 213 14.74 -19.88 -1.05
N LEU A 214 13.79 -19.56 -1.94
CA LEU A 214 13.36 -18.16 -2.14
C LEU A 214 12.63 -17.64 -0.89
N ALA A 215 11.76 -18.45 -0.30
CA ALA A 215 11.08 -18.08 0.94
C ALA A 215 12.02 -17.97 2.15
N ASP A 216 13.20 -18.57 2.11
CA ASP A 216 14.27 -18.39 3.09
C ASP A 216 15.04 -17.08 2.93
N CYS A 217 14.85 -16.38 1.81
CA CYS A 217 15.32 -15.00 1.63
C CYS A 217 14.35 -13.98 2.26
N LEU A 218 13.32 -14.44 2.98
CA LEU A 218 12.35 -13.61 3.68
C LEU A 218 12.32 -13.93 5.19
N ALA A 219 12.47 -12.90 6.02
CA ALA A 219 12.14 -12.92 7.43
C ALA A 219 11.09 -11.86 7.71
N ILE A 220 9.94 -12.24 8.25
CA ILE A 220 8.80 -11.34 8.50
C ILE A 220 8.35 -11.56 9.93
N LEU A 221 8.29 -10.51 10.74
CA LEU A 221 7.92 -10.64 12.14
C LEU A 221 7.38 -9.30 12.67
N PRO A 222 6.41 -9.33 13.59
CA PRO A 222 5.91 -8.11 14.17
C PRO A 222 6.75 -7.69 15.37
N TRP A 223 6.93 -6.38 15.52
CA TRP A 223 7.31 -5.76 16.78
C TRP A 223 6.76 -4.34 16.87
N LYS A 224 6.68 -3.82 18.10
CA LYS A 224 6.15 -2.48 18.36
C LYS A 224 7.05 -1.41 17.72
N GLY A 225 6.48 -0.50 16.93
CA GLY A 225 7.24 0.64 16.42
C GLY A 225 7.73 1.59 17.49
N GLY A 226 8.89 2.22 17.23
CA GLY A 226 9.61 3.03 18.22
C GLY A 226 10.43 2.19 19.20
N THR A 227 10.59 0.89 18.95
CA THR A 227 11.52 0.04 19.70
C THR A 227 12.93 0.29 19.15
N MET A 228 13.52 1.41 19.56
CA MET A 228 14.70 2.00 18.92
C MET A 228 15.87 1.03 18.78
N ASN A 229 16.16 0.20 19.80
CA ASN A 229 17.25 -0.77 19.74
C ASN A 229 17.08 -1.85 18.66
N LEU A 230 15.84 -2.28 18.37
CA LEU A 230 15.57 -3.22 17.28
C LEU A 230 15.61 -2.52 15.91
N GLU A 231 15.05 -1.31 15.84
CA GLU A 231 15.01 -0.52 14.60
C GLU A 231 16.40 -0.04 14.18
N GLU A 232 17.24 0.36 15.13
CA GLU A 232 18.66 0.69 14.92
C GLU A 232 19.46 -0.53 14.48
N ALA A 233 19.27 -1.68 15.13
CA ALA A 233 19.91 -2.93 14.73
C ALA A 233 19.54 -3.31 13.28
N ALA A 234 18.26 -3.22 12.91
CA ALA A 234 17.80 -3.58 11.57
C ALA A 234 18.30 -2.63 10.47
N THR A 235 18.20 -1.32 10.69
CA THR A 235 18.67 -0.28 9.75
C THR A 235 20.20 -0.27 9.61
N SER A 236 20.92 -0.53 10.70
CA SER A 236 22.38 -0.66 10.67
C SER A 236 22.86 -1.96 10.02
N ALA A 237 22.08 -3.03 10.13
CA ALA A 237 22.43 -4.36 9.63
C ALA A 237 22.18 -4.56 8.11
N THR A 238 21.19 -3.88 7.53
CA THR A 238 20.73 -4.08 6.14
C THR A 238 21.26 -3.04 5.16
N ASP A 239 21.23 -3.28 3.85
CA ASP A 239 21.84 -2.38 2.84
C ASP A 239 20.88 -1.28 2.35
N ALA A 240 19.58 -1.54 2.41
CA ALA A 240 18.52 -0.60 2.09
C ALA A 240 17.40 -0.64 3.15
N THR A 241 16.67 0.47 3.29
CA THR A 241 15.49 0.55 4.16
C THR A 241 14.30 1.14 3.41
N ILE A 242 13.15 0.49 3.48
CA ILE A 242 11.88 0.95 2.92
C ILE A 242 10.86 1.12 4.04
N VAL A 243 10.27 2.32 4.16
CA VAL A 243 9.33 2.64 5.26
C VAL A 243 7.97 3.07 4.72
N TYR A 244 6.91 2.42 5.23
CA TYR A 244 5.52 2.84 5.03
C TYR A 244 4.94 3.27 6.38
N GLY A 245 4.43 4.50 6.47
CA GLY A 245 3.83 4.96 7.72
C GLY A 245 3.52 6.44 7.76
N SER A 246 3.25 6.95 8.97
CA SER A 246 3.12 8.39 9.19
C SER A 246 4.47 9.09 9.05
N ASP A 247 4.46 10.39 8.77
CA ASP A 247 5.69 11.18 8.65
C ASP A 247 6.55 11.07 9.93
N LYS A 248 5.92 11.07 11.10
CA LYS A 248 6.61 10.83 12.38
C LYS A 248 7.36 9.50 12.42
N ALA A 249 6.77 8.43 11.87
CA ALA A 249 7.41 7.12 11.83
C ALA A 249 8.54 7.09 10.77
N VAL A 250 8.32 7.74 9.63
CA VAL A 250 9.34 7.90 8.58
C VAL A 250 10.55 8.65 9.13
N ASP A 251 10.35 9.80 9.77
CA ASP A 251 11.41 10.62 10.34
C ASP A 251 12.19 9.87 11.42
N ALA A 252 11.47 9.18 12.33
CA ALA A 252 12.11 8.40 13.39
C ALA A 252 13.00 7.26 12.85
N ILE A 253 12.59 6.58 11.76
CA ILE A 253 13.43 5.56 11.14
C ILE A 253 14.56 6.19 10.33
N LYS A 254 14.28 7.30 9.61
CA LYS A 254 15.28 8.01 8.79
C LYS A 254 16.47 8.47 9.61
N GLU A 255 16.26 8.91 10.85
CA GLU A 255 17.34 9.27 11.78
C GLU A 255 18.27 8.11 12.13
N LEU A 256 17.78 6.88 12.09
CA LEU A 256 18.55 5.66 12.37
C LEU A 256 19.29 5.12 11.14
N VAL A 257 18.86 5.48 9.93
CA VAL A 257 19.44 4.95 8.69
C VAL A 257 20.78 5.66 8.39
N PRO A 258 21.89 4.91 8.25
CA PRO A 258 23.15 5.48 7.81
C PRO A 258 23.03 6.21 6.47
N LYS A 259 23.59 7.42 6.36
CA LYS A 259 23.51 8.27 5.16
C LYS A 259 24.03 7.63 3.87
N SER A 260 24.88 6.60 3.99
CA SER A 260 25.44 5.87 2.85
C SER A 260 24.49 4.82 2.28
N LYS A 261 23.35 4.56 2.93
CA LYS A 261 22.40 3.50 2.55
C LYS A 261 21.17 4.06 1.85
N ILE A 262 20.56 3.22 1.04
CA ILE A 262 19.33 3.55 0.31
C ILE A 262 18.18 3.65 1.32
N PHE A 263 17.43 4.75 1.25
CA PHE A 263 16.25 4.99 2.07
C PHE A 263 15.08 5.40 1.20
N LEU A 264 14.10 4.51 1.03
CA LEU A 264 12.84 4.83 0.39
C LEU A 264 11.75 4.96 1.46
N HIS A 265 10.83 5.90 1.27
CA HIS A 265 9.76 6.11 2.22
C HIS A 265 8.45 6.50 1.53
N TYR A 266 7.36 6.09 2.17
CA TYR A 266 5.99 6.35 1.73
C TYR A 266 5.22 6.84 2.96
N GLY A 267 5.18 8.17 3.08
CA GLY A 267 4.63 8.91 4.22
C GLY A 267 3.12 9.15 4.14
N TYR A 268 2.64 10.09 4.95
CA TYR A 268 1.24 10.53 4.87
C TYR A 268 0.97 11.21 3.52
N LYS A 269 -0.20 10.94 2.93
CA LYS A 269 -0.62 11.49 1.65
C LYS A 269 -2.07 11.97 1.64
N ILE A 270 -2.32 12.94 0.78
CA ILE A 270 -3.61 13.54 0.50
C ILE A 270 -3.97 13.22 -0.94
N SER A 271 -5.15 12.59 -1.10
CA SER A 271 -5.77 12.33 -2.38
C SER A 271 -7.19 12.90 -2.39
N PHE A 272 -7.69 13.24 -3.58
CA PHE A 272 -9.01 13.85 -3.76
C PHE A 272 -9.62 13.46 -5.09
N SER A 273 -10.90 13.77 -5.30
CA SER A 273 -11.57 13.59 -6.59
C SER A 273 -12.03 14.92 -7.17
N MET A 274 -12.07 15.02 -8.49
CA MET A 274 -12.56 16.18 -9.25
C MET A 274 -13.62 15.73 -10.25
N ILE A 275 -14.80 16.33 -10.14
CA ILE A 275 -15.98 15.99 -10.93
C ILE A 275 -16.37 17.20 -11.77
N GLY A 276 -16.19 17.10 -13.09
CA GLY A 276 -16.55 18.14 -14.04
C GLY A 276 -18.05 18.20 -14.30
N ARG A 277 -18.55 19.37 -14.70
CA ARG A 277 -19.99 19.58 -14.94
C ARG A 277 -20.56 18.67 -16.03
N GLU A 278 -19.73 18.26 -16.98
CA GLU A 278 -20.10 17.38 -18.10
C GLU A 278 -20.54 15.97 -17.68
N VAL A 279 -20.17 15.50 -16.49
CA VAL A 279 -20.59 14.19 -15.96
C VAL A 279 -21.76 14.30 -14.96
N LEU A 280 -22.27 15.52 -14.75
CA LEU A 280 -23.41 15.83 -13.87
C LEU A 280 -24.72 16.01 -14.67
N THR A 281 -24.86 15.27 -15.77
CA THR A 281 -26.08 15.20 -16.59
C THR A 281 -27.02 14.11 -16.06
N PRO A 282 -28.33 14.11 -16.44
CA PRO A 282 -29.27 13.05 -16.05
C PRO A 282 -28.82 11.63 -16.40
N GLU A 283 -27.96 11.48 -17.41
CA GLU A 283 -27.43 10.18 -17.85
C GLU A 283 -26.31 9.66 -16.93
N TYR A 284 -25.39 10.53 -16.49
CA TYR A 284 -24.15 10.10 -15.83
C TYR A 284 -24.09 10.34 -14.32
N TYR A 285 -24.92 11.22 -13.76
CA TYR A 285 -24.74 11.67 -12.36
C TYR A 285 -24.80 10.52 -11.33
N LEU A 286 -25.72 9.55 -11.50
CA LEU A 286 -25.84 8.42 -10.56
C LEU A 286 -24.60 7.52 -10.58
N GLN A 287 -24.06 7.23 -11.76
CA GLN A 287 -22.85 6.43 -11.89
C GLN A 287 -21.64 7.18 -11.33
N THR A 288 -21.55 8.48 -11.60
CA THR A 288 -20.49 9.36 -11.08
C THR A 288 -20.47 9.38 -9.56
N VAL A 289 -21.63 9.48 -8.90
CA VAL A 289 -21.73 9.41 -7.43
C VAL A 289 -21.24 8.06 -6.91
N LYS A 290 -21.67 6.94 -7.51
CA LYS A 290 -21.22 5.60 -7.10
C LYS A 290 -19.71 5.43 -7.25
N GLN A 291 -19.14 5.92 -8.34
CA GLN A 291 -17.69 5.92 -8.56
C GLN A 291 -16.96 6.76 -7.51
N ALA A 292 -17.45 7.96 -7.21
CA ALA A 292 -16.88 8.78 -6.14
C ALA A 292 -16.92 8.08 -4.77
N ILE A 293 -17.95 7.29 -4.47
CA ILE A 293 -18.00 6.49 -3.23
C ILE A 293 -16.94 5.39 -3.22
N GLU A 294 -16.62 4.75 -4.34
CA GLU A 294 -15.53 3.75 -4.38
C GLU A 294 -14.17 4.39 -4.07
N ASP A 295 -13.92 5.63 -4.52
CA ASP A 295 -12.69 6.37 -4.18
C ASP A 295 -12.59 6.74 -2.70
N VAL A 296 -13.73 6.80 -1.99
CA VAL A 296 -13.80 7.17 -0.57
C VAL A 296 -13.84 5.95 0.35
N ALA A 297 -14.73 5.00 0.07
CA ALA A 297 -15.18 4.01 1.05
C ALA A 297 -14.37 2.71 1.05
N VAL A 298 -13.62 2.42 -0.03
CA VAL A 298 -12.72 1.27 -0.07
C VAL A 298 -11.66 1.42 1.03
N TYR A 299 -11.46 0.36 1.82
CA TYR A 299 -10.65 0.37 3.05
C TYR A 299 -11.02 1.47 4.06
N ASP A 300 -12.29 1.87 4.11
CA ASP A 300 -12.79 2.87 5.06
C ASP A 300 -12.05 4.20 5.00
N GLN A 301 -11.58 4.57 3.80
CA GLN A 301 -10.81 5.79 3.53
C GLN A 301 -9.39 5.79 4.12
N GLN A 302 -8.86 4.63 4.53
CA GLN A 302 -7.55 4.51 5.17
C GLN A 302 -6.39 4.38 4.17
N SER A 303 -6.67 4.29 2.86
CA SER A 303 -5.61 4.22 1.85
C SER A 303 -5.04 5.61 1.59
N CYS A 304 -3.73 5.71 1.33
CA CYS A 304 -3.09 6.93 0.84
C CYS A 304 -3.69 7.42 -0.49
N LEU A 305 -4.36 6.51 -1.22
CA LEU A 305 -5.05 6.76 -2.48
C LEU A 305 -6.52 7.17 -2.29
N SER A 306 -7.10 7.04 -1.09
CA SER A 306 -8.52 7.35 -0.86
C SER A 306 -8.78 8.85 -0.88
N ALA A 307 -9.89 9.26 -1.50
CA ALA A 307 -10.28 10.65 -1.57
C ALA A 307 -10.67 11.18 -0.18
N GLN A 308 -10.00 12.23 0.28
CA GLN A 308 -10.37 12.98 1.48
C GLN A 308 -11.36 14.11 1.17
N THR A 309 -11.30 14.61 -0.06
CA THR A 309 -12.12 15.72 -0.57
C THR A 309 -12.62 15.40 -1.98
N ILE A 310 -13.80 15.90 -2.32
CA ILE A 310 -14.36 15.87 -3.67
C ILE A 310 -14.66 17.30 -4.11
N PHE A 311 -14.01 17.75 -5.18
CA PHE A 311 -14.30 19.01 -5.84
C PHE A 311 -15.34 18.80 -6.93
N VAL A 312 -16.44 19.55 -6.88
CA VAL A 312 -17.57 19.39 -7.79
C VAL A 312 -17.82 20.72 -8.52
N GLU A 313 -17.67 20.68 -9.83
CA GLU A 313 -17.83 21.85 -10.69
C GLU A 313 -19.30 22.27 -10.81
N LYS A 314 -19.57 23.57 -10.75
CA LYS A 314 -20.89 24.15 -10.97
C LYS A 314 -21.28 24.11 -12.47
N GLY A 315 -22.57 24.30 -12.73
CA GLY A 315 -23.11 24.39 -14.11
C GLY A 315 -23.54 23.06 -14.73
N GLY A 316 -23.49 21.95 -13.99
CA GLY A 316 -24.11 20.69 -14.38
C GLY A 316 -25.63 20.67 -14.10
N SER A 317 -26.34 19.68 -14.64
CA SER A 317 -27.79 19.50 -14.36
C SER A 317 -28.05 19.12 -12.90
N THR A 318 -27.08 18.47 -12.25
CA THR A 318 -27.09 18.23 -10.80
C THR A 318 -26.14 19.20 -10.12
N SER A 319 -26.65 19.99 -9.17
CA SER A 319 -25.83 20.95 -8.43
C SER A 319 -24.83 20.25 -7.48
N PRO A 320 -23.70 20.88 -7.14
CA PRO A 320 -22.75 20.34 -6.15
C PRO A 320 -23.39 19.96 -4.81
N MET A 321 -24.37 20.75 -4.33
CA MET A 321 -25.14 20.43 -3.12
C MET A 321 -25.93 19.12 -3.27
N ASN A 322 -26.58 18.92 -4.42
CA ASN A 322 -27.32 17.68 -4.68
C ASN A 322 -26.36 16.49 -4.83
N VAL A 323 -25.17 16.69 -5.41
CA VAL A 323 -24.12 15.65 -5.41
C VAL A 323 -23.73 15.28 -3.97
N ALA A 324 -23.51 16.26 -3.07
CA ALA A 324 -23.19 15.98 -1.67
C ALA A 324 -24.30 15.17 -0.96
N LYS A 325 -25.58 15.51 -1.19
CA LYS A 325 -26.72 14.73 -0.67
C LYS A 325 -26.75 13.30 -1.21
N LEU A 326 -26.49 13.13 -2.50
CA LEU A 326 -26.45 11.80 -3.14
C LEU A 326 -25.28 10.96 -2.61
N LEU A 327 -24.11 11.57 -2.39
CA LEU A 327 -22.96 10.93 -1.75
C LEU A 327 -23.30 10.47 -0.33
N ALA A 328 -23.99 11.29 0.46
CA ALA A 328 -24.45 10.91 1.80
C ALA A 328 -25.39 9.70 1.78
N SER A 329 -26.40 9.72 0.88
CA SER A 329 -27.31 8.59 0.69
C SER A 329 -26.58 7.32 0.22
N GLU A 330 -25.60 7.44 -0.67
CA GLU A 330 -24.84 6.28 -1.15
C GLU A 330 -23.85 5.76 -0.11
N LEU A 331 -23.27 6.61 0.75
CA LEU A 331 -22.50 6.17 1.92
C LEU A 331 -23.37 5.42 2.92
N ALA A 332 -24.61 5.85 3.14
CA ALA A 332 -25.57 5.10 3.96
C ALA A 332 -25.85 3.71 3.36
N ASN A 333 -26.08 3.63 2.05
CA ASN A 333 -26.25 2.36 1.35
C ASN A 333 -24.99 1.48 1.42
N TYR A 334 -23.81 2.09 1.29
CA TYR A 334 -22.53 1.40 1.38
C TYR A 334 -22.31 0.83 2.77
N GLN A 335 -22.63 1.59 3.83
CA GLN A 335 -22.54 1.14 5.23
C GLN A 335 -23.41 -0.10 5.50
N LEU A 336 -24.61 -0.17 4.91
CA LEU A 336 -25.48 -1.35 5.06
C LEU A 336 -24.88 -2.61 4.41
N LYS A 337 -24.22 -2.47 3.26
CA LYS A 337 -23.62 -3.59 2.53
C LYS A 337 -22.27 -3.99 3.10
N ARG A 338 -21.46 -3.00 3.47
CA ARG A 338 -20.07 -3.13 3.91
C ARG A 338 -19.87 -2.22 5.12
N PRO A 339 -20.24 -2.66 6.33
CA PRO A 339 -20.02 -1.90 7.54
C PRO A 339 -18.56 -1.50 7.71
N ARG A 340 -18.33 -0.25 8.12
CA ARG A 340 -17.01 0.28 8.45
C ARG A 340 -16.42 -0.47 9.65
N ALA A 341 -15.09 -0.61 9.70
CA ALA A 341 -14.39 -1.13 10.88
C ALA A 341 -14.68 -0.28 12.13
N GLU A 342 -14.66 -0.89 13.31
CA GLU A 342 -14.79 -0.16 14.57
C GLU A 342 -13.66 0.86 14.73
N LEU A 343 -13.99 2.03 15.28
CA LEU A 343 -13.00 3.08 15.53
C LEU A 343 -12.37 2.93 16.90
N THR A 344 -11.09 3.32 16.96
CA THR A 344 -10.48 3.73 18.23
C THR A 344 -11.19 4.95 18.78
N ASN A 345 -11.08 5.17 20.10
CA ASN A 345 -11.67 6.34 20.76
C ASN A 345 -11.16 7.65 20.15
N GLU A 346 -9.88 7.70 19.78
CA GLU A 346 -9.23 8.85 19.17
C GLU A 346 -9.82 9.15 17.78
N GLN A 347 -10.00 8.12 16.94
CA GLN A 347 -10.62 8.28 15.62
C GLN A 347 -12.09 8.70 15.73
N ALA A 348 -12.86 8.08 16.63
CA ALA A 348 -14.26 8.43 16.85
C ALA A 348 -14.40 9.88 17.35
N ALA A 349 -13.55 10.29 18.30
CA ALA A 349 -13.52 11.66 18.80
C ALA A 349 -13.14 12.66 17.71
N ALA A 350 -12.23 12.32 16.79
CA ALA A 350 -11.87 13.18 15.66
C ALA A 350 -13.06 13.41 14.71
N VAL A 351 -13.81 12.34 14.36
CA VAL A 351 -15.03 12.44 13.54
C VAL A 351 -16.11 13.27 14.24
N VAL A 352 -16.37 13.01 15.53
CA VAL A 352 -17.38 13.75 16.31
C VAL A 352 -17.02 15.23 16.44
N ARG A 353 -15.75 15.55 16.72
CA ARG A 353 -15.27 16.93 16.80
C ARG A 353 -15.52 17.67 15.49
N LEU A 354 -15.13 17.07 14.37
CA LEU A 354 -15.35 17.65 13.05
C LEU A 354 -16.84 17.89 12.79
N ARG A 355 -17.72 16.92 13.08
CA ARG A 355 -19.17 17.08 12.92
C ARG A 355 -19.69 18.26 13.74
N ASN A 356 -19.34 18.34 15.02
CA ASN A 356 -19.79 19.40 15.90
C ASN A 356 -19.35 20.78 15.40
N ASP A 357 -18.08 20.91 15.01
CA ASP A 357 -17.53 22.17 14.51
C ASP A 357 -18.30 22.66 13.26
N TYR A 358 -18.56 21.76 12.31
CA TYR A 358 -19.29 22.11 11.08
C TYR A 358 -20.80 22.24 11.25
N GLN A 359 -21.42 21.52 12.20
CA GLN A 359 -22.83 21.72 12.55
C GLN A 359 -23.04 23.10 13.17
N LEU A 360 -22.16 23.52 14.08
CA LEU A 360 -22.19 24.88 14.65
C LEU A 360 -22.00 25.95 13.57
N LYS A 361 -21.10 25.71 12.60
CA LYS A 361 -20.91 26.61 11.46
C LYS A 361 -22.17 26.69 10.59
N ALA A 362 -22.78 25.56 10.25
CA ALA A 362 -23.98 25.48 9.41
C ALA A 362 -25.21 26.19 10.01
N LEU A 363 -25.28 26.38 11.34
CA LEU A 363 -26.34 27.17 11.98
C LEU A 363 -26.27 28.66 11.65
N ASN A 364 -25.08 29.19 11.36
CA ASN A 364 -24.83 30.61 11.11
C ASN A 364 -24.46 30.92 9.65
N ASP A 365 -24.16 29.89 8.86
CA ASP A 365 -23.65 29.99 7.50
C ASP A 365 -24.34 28.96 6.59
N SER A 366 -25.26 29.43 5.74
CA SER A 366 -26.00 28.57 4.81
C SER A 366 -25.13 27.95 3.71
N ASP A 367 -23.90 28.46 3.54
CA ASP A 367 -22.94 27.94 2.56
C ASP A 367 -22.24 26.67 3.05
N VAL A 368 -22.52 26.21 4.27
CA VAL A 368 -22.03 24.95 4.82
C VAL A 368 -23.19 24.06 5.23
N GLN A 369 -23.13 22.78 4.87
CA GLN A 369 -24.11 21.77 5.31
C GLN A 369 -23.41 20.48 5.74
N VAL A 370 -23.97 19.81 6.74
CA VAL A 370 -23.47 18.52 7.24
C VAL A 370 -24.54 17.46 7.06
N PHE A 371 -24.19 16.38 6.35
CA PHE A 371 -24.97 15.16 6.26
C PHE A 371 -24.18 14.06 6.97
N SER A 372 -24.77 13.37 7.94
CA SER A 372 -24.05 12.36 8.71
C SER A 372 -24.97 11.23 9.13
N SER A 373 -24.38 10.09 9.48
CA SER A 373 -25.08 9.02 10.15
C SER A 373 -25.59 9.42 11.54
N ASP A 374 -26.78 8.95 11.91
CA ASP A 374 -27.44 9.31 13.16
C ASP A 374 -26.95 8.46 14.35
N GLY A 375 -26.60 9.11 15.46
CA GLY A 375 -26.25 8.43 16.72
C GLY A 375 -24.96 7.59 16.70
N ASN A 376 -24.19 7.60 15.61
CA ASN A 376 -22.95 6.84 15.44
C ASN A 376 -21.94 7.59 14.54
N THR A 377 -20.77 7.01 14.24
CA THR A 377 -19.71 7.63 13.43
C THR A 377 -19.50 6.96 12.06
N ASP A 378 -20.51 6.31 11.50
CA ASP A 378 -20.36 5.47 10.30
C ASP A 378 -19.88 6.22 9.05
N TRP A 379 -20.44 7.40 8.77
CA TRP A 379 -20.07 8.23 7.61
C TRP A 379 -20.43 9.70 7.81
N THR A 380 -19.77 10.60 7.09
CA THR A 380 -20.02 12.06 7.16
C THR A 380 -19.69 12.74 5.84
N VAL A 381 -20.57 13.63 5.39
CA VAL A 381 -20.37 14.49 4.23
C VAL A 381 -20.56 15.94 4.66
N VAL A 382 -19.51 16.75 4.53
CA VAL A 382 -19.57 18.20 4.77
C VAL A 382 -19.52 18.91 3.43
N TYR A 383 -20.59 19.59 3.07
CA TYR A 383 -20.67 20.42 1.88
C TYR A 383 -20.21 21.85 2.17
N HIS A 384 -19.49 22.45 1.22
CA HIS A 384 -19.10 23.86 1.22
C HIS A 384 -19.46 24.50 -0.14
N ALA A 385 -20.16 25.63 -0.13
CA ALA A 385 -20.56 26.35 -1.35
C ALA A 385 -19.40 27.13 -2.00
N HIS A 386 -18.35 27.40 -1.23
CA HIS A 386 -17.13 28.08 -1.66
C HIS A 386 -15.97 27.11 -1.69
N PRO A 387 -15.01 27.28 -2.62
CA PRO A 387 -13.82 26.43 -2.72
C PRO A 387 -12.95 26.49 -1.46
N GLY A 388 -12.21 25.41 -1.24
CA GLY A 388 -11.22 25.30 -0.18
C GLY A 388 -10.72 23.87 -0.04
N PHE A 389 -9.88 23.63 0.95
CA PHE A 389 -9.47 22.29 1.32
C PHE A 389 -9.20 22.25 2.83
N VAL A 390 -9.65 21.16 3.46
CA VAL A 390 -9.30 20.81 4.83
C VAL A 390 -9.04 19.31 4.91
N ASN A 391 -8.16 18.90 5.80
CA ASN A 391 -7.87 17.49 6.02
C ASN A 391 -9.10 16.75 6.57
N SER A 392 -9.30 15.53 6.08
CA SER A 392 -10.31 14.64 6.64
C SER A 392 -9.73 13.84 7.82
N PRO A 393 -10.51 13.58 8.89
CA PRO A 393 -10.18 12.58 9.91
C PRO A 393 -10.31 11.13 9.41
N LEU A 394 -10.49 10.94 8.09
CA LEU A 394 -10.71 9.69 7.38
C LEU A 394 -12.02 9.02 7.83
N ASN A 395 -12.10 7.68 7.74
CA ASN A 395 -13.21 6.90 8.26
C ASN A 395 -14.56 7.25 7.61
N ARG A 396 -14.56 7.38 6.28
CA ARG A 396 -15.73 7.77 5.46
C ARG A 396 -16.26 9.16 5.82
N THR A 397 -15.36 10.06 6.17
CA THR A 397 -15.63 11.50 6.38
C THR A 397 -15.09 12.26 5.18
N ILE A 398 -15.95 12.93 4.42
CA ILE A 398 -15.55 13.65 3.20
C ILE A 398 -16.01 15.09 3.21
N HIS A 399 -15.18 15.95 2.62
CA HIS A 399 -15.56 17.30 2.26
C HIS A 399 -15.94 17.37 0.78
N VAL A 400 -17.02 18.08 0.47
CA VAL A 400 -17.47 18.34 -0.89
C VAL A 400 -17.45 19.85 -1.12
N TYR A 401 -16.56 20.31 -2.00
CA TYR A 401 -16.42 21.73 -2.32
C TYR A 401 -17.05 22.03 -3.68
N ALA A 402 -17.98 22.97 -3.71
CA ALA A 402 -18.48 23.53 -4.96
C ALA A 402 -17.47 24.52 -5.55
N ILE A 403 -17.14 24.36 -6.83
CA ILE A 403 -16.15 25.20 -7.52
C ILE A 403 -16.68 25.67 -8.87
N ASP A 404 -16.22 26.84 -9.32
CA ASP A 404 -16.69 27.40 -10.58
C ASP A 404 -16.02 26.71 -11.77
N GLU A 405 -14.71 26.49 -11.70
CA GLU A 405 -13.92 25.77 -12.71
C GLU A 405 -12.94 24.79 -12.04
N LEU A 406 -12.80 23.59 -12.58
CA LEU A 406 -11.85 22.58 -12.09
C LEU A 406 -10.40 23.08 -12.09
N GLU A 407 -10.05 23.96 -13.03
CA GLU A 407 -8.74 24.57 -13.23
C GLU A 407 -8.30 25.43 -12.02
N GLN A 408 -9.22 25.80 -11.12
CA GLN A 408 -8.90 26.55 -9.89
C GLN A 408 -8.39 25.65 -8.76
N VAL A 409 -8.67 24.34 -8.79
CA VAL A 409 -8.31 23.39 -7.72
C VAL A 409 -6.83 23.42 -7.32
N PRO A 410 -5.86 23.49 -8.26
CA PRO A 410 -4.44 23.62 -7.93
C PRO A 410 -4.07 24.74 -6.95
N GLU A 411 -4.83 25.85 -6.92
CA GLU A 411 -4.56 26.99 -6.04
C GLU A 411 -4.87 26.65 -4.58
N TYR A 412 -5.98 25.95 -4.32
CA TYR A 412 -6.42 25.57 -2.98
C TYR A 412 -5.53 24.49 -2.34
N LEU A 413 -4.76 23.77 -3.17
CA LEU A 413 -3.91 22.66 -2.75
C LEU A 413 -2.44 23.04 -2.53
N GLN A 414 -2.02 24.26 -2.91
CA GLN A 414 -0.64 24.71 -2.76
C GLN A 414 -0.05 24.48 -1.36
N PRO A 415 -0.76 24.76 -0.24
CA PRO A 415 -0.22 24.53 1.10
C PRO A 415 0.10 23.07 1.41
N PHE A 416 -0.47 22.13 0.63
CA PHE A 416 -0.39 20.69 0.85
C PHE A 416 0.48 19.98 -0.20
N LYS A 417 1.17 20.73 -1.08
CA LYS A 417 1.94 20.21 -2.22
C LYS A 417 2.78 18.95 -1.91
N GLN A 418 3.48 18.93 -0.78
CA GLN A 418 4.35 17.82 -0.38
C GLN A 418 3.61 16.52 -0.02
N TYR A 419 2.31 16.62 0.27
CA TYR A 419 1.46 15.50 0.66
C TYR A 419 0.57 15.01 -0.48
N LEU A 420 0.45 15.77 -1.58
CA LEU A 420 -0.45 15.41 -2.68
C LEU A 420 -0.02 14.11 -3.36
N GLN A 421 -1.00 13.29 -3.72
CA GLN A 421 -0.73 11.97 -4.29
C GLN A 421 -1.57 11.64 -5.51
N SER A 422 -2.86 11.40 -5.33
CA SER A 422 -3.75 10.93 -6.40
C SER A 422 -4.96 11.82 -6.59
N CYS A 423 -5.38 11.97 -7.84
CA CYS A 423 -6.64 12.60 -8.22
C CYS A 423 -7.53 11.62 -8.99
N GLY A 424 -8.72 11.32 -8.47
CA GLY A 424 -9.78 10.66 -9.23
C GLY A 424 -10.51 11.68 -10.09
N LEU A 425 -10.47 11.54 -11.41
CA LEU A 425 -10.94 12.57 -12.34
C LEU A 425 -12.09 12.05 -13.22
N ALA A 426 -13.16 12.85 -13.32
CA ALA A 426 -14.28 12.62 -14.22
C ALA A 426 -14.55 13.88 -15.06
N VAL A 427 -14.00 13.89 -16.28
CA VAL A 427 -14.09 15.01 -17.24
C VAL A 427 -14.15 14.50 -18.68
N LYS A 428 -14.52 15.37 -19.62
CA LYS A 428 -14.48 15.08 -21.06
C LYS A 428 -13.03 14.99 -21.57
N PRO A 429 -12.75 14.23 -22.64
CA PRO A 429 -11.39 14.03 -23.16
C PRO A 429 -10.61 15.32 -23.46
N THR A 430 -11.29 16.38 -23.90
CA THR A 430 -10.64 17.65 -24.27
C THR A 430 -10.06 18.42 -23.08
N ARG A 431 -10.44 18.10 -21.83
CA ARG A 431 -9.89 18.72 -20.61
C ARG A 431 -8.80 17.89 -19.94
N LEU A 432 -8.78 16.57 -20.18
CA LEU A 432 -7.99 15.60 -19.43
C LEU A 432 -6.51 16.00 -19.27
N PHE A 433 -5.80 16.20 -20.39
CA PHE A 433 -4.36 16.48 -20.34
C PHE A 433 -4.04 17.91 -19.89
N SER A 434 -4.93 18.88 -20.12
CA SER A 434 -4.77 20.24 -19.60
C SER A 434 -4.81 20.25 -18.07
N LEU A 435 -5.85 19.62 -17.49
CA LEU A 435 -5.97 19.46 -16.04
C LEU A 435 -4.84 18.60 -15.48
N ALA A 436 -4.44 17.54 -16.17
CA ALA A 436 -3.33 16.70 -15.73
C ALA A 436 -2.02 17.48 -15.61
N ASN A 437 -1.71 18.34 -16.58
CA ASN A 437 -0.52 19.18 -16.53
C ASN A 437 -0.58 20.20 -15.38
N GLN A 438 -1.75 20.80 -15.13
CA GLN A 438 -1.92 21.74 -14.00
C GLN A 438 -1.79 21.04 -12.64
N LEU A 439 -2.42 19.87 -12.48
CA LEU A 439 -2.33 19.05 -11.26
C LEU A 439 -0.91 18.53 -11.02
N GLY A 440 -0.22 18.12 -12.08
CA GLY A 440 1.20 17.71 -12.00
C GLY A 440 2.09 18.85 -11.49
N ARG A 441 1.90 20.07 -11.99
CA ARG A 441 2.60 21.26 -11.47
C ARG A 441 2.29 21.55 -9.99
N ALA A 442 1.08 21.23 -9.55
CA ALA A 442 0.67 21.36 -8.16
C ALA A 442 1.26 20.29 -7.24
N GLY A 443 1.81 19.19 -7.78
CA GLY A 443 2.44 18.11 -7.02
C GLY A 443 1.64 16.79 -7.01
N ILE A 444 0.63 16.63 -7.86
CA ILE A 444 -0.06 15.33 -8.01
C ILE A 444 0.80 14.36 -8.80
N ASN A 445 0.98 13.16 -8.25
CA ASN A 445 1.81 12.11 -8.83
C ASN A 445 1.02 11.14 -9.71
N ARG A 446 -0.30 11.03 -9.50
CA ARG A 446 -1.16 10.08 -10.22
C ARG A 446 -2.56 10.63 -10.47
N ILE A 447 -3.07 10.38 -11.67
CA ILE A 447 -4.47 10.62 -12.03
C ILE A 447 -5.08 9.29 -12.45
N SER A 448 -6.26 8.98 -11.93
CA SER A 448 -7.05 7.82 -12.33
C SER A 448 -8.46 8.25 -12.72
N ALA A 449 -9.19 7.35 -13.38
CA ALA A 449 -10.64 7.52 -13.48
C ALA A 449 -11.24 7.56 -12.07
N LEU A 450 -12.34 8.31 -11.93
CA LEU A 450 -13.16 8.30 -10.73
C LEU A 450 -13.65 6.87 -10.42
N GLY A 451 -13.52 6.43 -9.18
CA GLY A 451 -13.85 5.09 -8.68
C GLY A 451 -12.76 4.04 -8.86
N GLU A 452 -11.59 4.43 -9.37
CA GLU A 452 -10.44 3.55 -9.62
C GLU A 452 -9.18 3.99 -8.84
N MET A 453 -9.30 4.94 -7.89
CA MET A 453 -8.13 5.49 -7.20
C MET A 453 -7.36 4.43 -6.41
N THR A 454 -8.05 3.50 -5.74
CA THR A 454 -7.39 2.41 -4.99
C THR A 454 -6.81 1.31 -5.88
N ARG A 455 -7.01 1.38 -7.20
CA ARG A 455 -6.56 0.39 -8.18
C ARG A 455 -5.31 0.85 -8.92
N ALA A 456 -4.24 1.12 -8.18
CA ALA A 456 -2.95 1.44 -8.77
C ALA A 456 -2.46 0.28 -9.65
N LYS A 457 -2.01 0.60 -10.86
CA LYS A 457 -1.47 -0.40 -11.79
C LYS A 457 -0.03 -0.74 -11.40
N PRO A 458 0.45 -1.95 -11.69
CA PRO A 458 1.87 -2.23 -11.58
C PRO A 458 2.72 -1.26 -12.41
N GLY A 459 3.84 -0.81 -11.86
CA GLY A 459 4.74 0.12 -12.54
C GLY A 459 4.31 1.58 -12.53
N TRP A 460 3.29 1.95 -11.76
CA TRP A 460 3.06 3.37 -11.49
C TRP A 460 4.18 3.95 -10.62
N HIS A 461 4.54 5.21 -10.88
CA HIS A 461 5.53 5.92 -10.08
C HIS A 461 4.95 6.26 -8.70
N HIS A 462 5.21 5.43 -7.69
CA HIS A 462 4.69 5.61 -6.34
C HIS A 462 5.31 6.87 -5.74
N ASP A 463 4.48 7.82 -5.33
CA ASP A 463 4.91 9.14 -4.84
C ASP A 463 5.70 9.95 -5.88
N GLY A 464 5.58 9.60 -7.17
CA GLY A 464 6.32 10.24 -8.26
C GLY A 464 7.73 9.67 -8.45
N HIS A 465 8.08 8.61 -7.74
CA HIS A 465 9.38 7.95 -7.76
C HIS A 465 9.33 6.59 -8.47
N PHE A 466 10.50 6.10 -8.87
CA PHE A 466 10.62 4.74 -9.37
C PHE A 466 10.64 3.75 -8.21
N ASN A 467 10.07 2.57 -8.41
CA ASN A 467 9.98 1.55 -7.37
C ASN A 467 11.22 0.65 -7.34
N LEU A 468 11.71 0.26 -8.51
CA LEU A 468 12.85 -0.62 -8.71
C LEU A 468 14.12 0.18 -8.97
N LEU A 469 14.09 1.18 -9.86
CA LEU A 469 15.29 1.96 -10.21
C LEU A 469 15.93 2.64 -8.99
N ASP A 470 15.12 3.14 -8.06
CA ASP A 470 15.61 3.81 -6.85
C ASP A 470 16.29 2.84 -5.85
N LEU A 471 16.21 1.52 -6.09
CA LEU A 471 16.93 0.49 -5.35
C LEU A 471 18.20 -0.01 -6.08
N LEU A 472 18.43 0.40 -7.32
CA LEU A 472 19.47 -0.18 -8.16
C LEU A 472 20.74 0.67 -8.21
N ARG A 473 21.88 -0.02 -8.24
CA ARG A 473 23.19 0.52 -8.61
C ARG A 473 23.63 -0.10 -9.92
N PHE A 474 24.11 0.74 -10.83
CA PHE A 474 24.58 0.30 -12.15
C PHE A 474 26.11 0.24 -12.18
N ILE A 475 26.64 -0.67 -13.00
CA ILE A 475 28.04 -0.68 -13.43
C ILE A 475 28.07 -0.70 -14.95
N ASP A 476 28.96 0.11 -15.51
CA ASP A 476 29.20 0.20 -16.93
C ASP A 476 30.62 -0.29 -17.24
N VAL A 477 30.74 -1.10 -18.28
CA VAL A 477 32.01 -1.44 -18.92
C VAL A 477 32.07 -0.64 -20.21
N GLU A 478 32.99 0.32 -20.25
CA GLU A 478 33.19 1.16 -21.42
C GLU A 478 33.81 0.37 -22.58
N GLN A 479 33.45 0.73 -23.81
CA GLN A 479 33.96 0.08 -25.02
C GLN A 479 35.49 0.11 -25.14
N ASN A 480 36.15 1.15 -24.60
CA ASN A 480 37.61 1.24 -24.59
C ASN A 480 38.25 0.15 -23.72
N THR A 481 37.57 -0.30 -22.68
CA THR A 481 38.01 -1.31 -21.72
C THR A 481 37.90 -2.68 -22.37
N GLU A 482 36.79 -2.95 -23.07
CA GLU A 482 36.64 -4.16 -23.89
C GLU A 482 37.75 -4.25 -24.93
N ARG A 483 37.94 -3.18 -25.73
CA ARG A 483 39.01 -3.14 -26.75
C ARG A 483 40.42 -3.29 -26.18
N ALA A 484 40.66 -2.77 -24.97
CA ALA A 484 41.95 -2.93 -24.31
C ALA A 484 42.16 -4.37 -23.81
N ALA A 485 41.10 -5.02 -23.33
CA ALA A 485 41.12 -6.41 -22.86
C ALA A 485 41.47 -7.39 -23.99
N GLU A 486 40.93 -7.17 -25.20
CA GLU A 486 41.24 -7.98 -26.40
C GLU A 486 42.74 -8.08 -26.70
N LYS A 487 43.55 -7.06 -26.36
CA LYS A 487 45.02 -7.07 -26.59
C LYS A 487 45.76 -8.08 -25.71
N PHE A 488 45.11 -8.61 -24.69
CA PHE A 488 45.68 -9.63 -23.81
C PHE A 488 45.21 -11.04 -24.18
N ASP A 489 44.37 -11.18 -25.22
CA ASP A 489 44.10 -12.48 -25.83
C ASP A 489 45.34 -12.92 -26.63
N PRO A 490 45.94 -14.09 -26.32
CA PRO A 490 47.16 -14.55 -26.97
C PRO A 490 47.04 -14.79 -28.49
N ASP A 491 45.81 -14.90 -29.03
CA ASP A 491 45.57 -15.10 -30.47
C ASP A 491 45.28 -13.78 -31.23
N VAL A 492 45.28 -12.62 -30.56
CA VAL A 492 45.09 -11.30 -31.18
C VAL A 492 46.44 -10.68 -31.57
N GLU A 493 46.65 -10.44 -32.87
CA GLU A 493 47.87 -9.79 -33.43
C GLU A 493 48.06 -8.32 -33.02
#